data_AF-A0A2V6HE08-F1
#
_entry.id   AF-A0A2V6HE08-F1
#
_cell.length_a   1.000
_cell.length_b   1.000
_cell.length_c   1.000
_cell.angle_alpha   90.00
_cell.angle_beta   90.00
_cell.angle_gamma   90.00
#
_symmetry.space_group_name_H-M   'P 1'
#
loop_
_entity.id
_entity.type
_entity.pdbx_description
1 polymer ?
#
loop_
_entity_poly.entity_id
_entity_poly.type
_entity_poly.pdbx_seq_one_letter_code
_entity_poly.pdbx_strand_id
1 'polypeptide(L)'
;MRSRLKENGIATFWLPINQLKVEETKAILRAFHNAFPNALVWGGADQDWIMMGLNGPARRATEEELRQLWNDPKTGADLRTIGIEVPQQLSALFLMDGDEIDRITQNVAPLTDVYPKRLTDRPWDDEANHRFALNYLTAPAAVQRFVQSSLIKQIWPETLNPAAAEMESFLTVRQTRYLSEIVGSNKLAELDLYLRHSRLRMPVLEVLGSDGLRVSIAERIAKTSATPPLEVMPDLIAGALAQRNIDTAIQLLENEKDSGALGANDTFLLAYLYCLNGSVDKAETLIAANAGAIKKDSFADWLWEKLRTDFGFHPPAN
;
A
#
# COMPACT_ATOMS: atom_id res chain seq x y z
N MET A 1 -12.56 -4.61 -29.83
CA MET A 1 -11.42 -3.84 -29.28
C MET A 1 -10.08 -4.30 -29.84
N ARG A 2 -9.63 -5.54 -29.56
CA ARG A 2 -8.31 -6.04 -29.99
C ARG A 2 -7.97 -5.82 -31.47
N SER A 3 -8.90 -6.10 -32.38
CA SER A 3 -8.69 -5.92 -33.84
C SER A 3 -8.43 -4.47 -34.28
N ARG A 4 -8.66 -3.48 -33.41
CA ARG A 4 -8.39 -2.07 -33.65
C ARG A 4 -7.06 -1.60 -33.03
N LEU A 5 -6.41 -2.44 -32.23
CA LEU A 5 -5.09 -2.13 -31.67
C LEU A 5 -4.02 -2.36 -32.73
N LYS A 6 -3.01 -1.49 -32.75
CA LYS A 6 -1.76 -1.75 -33.47
C LYS A 6 -1.06 -2.97 -32.87
N GLU A 7 -0.09 -3.53 -33.59
CA GLU A 7 0.84 -4.51 -33.02
C GLU A 7 1.54 -3.91 -31.79
N ASN A 8 1.68 -4.72 -30.74
CA ASN A 8 2.17 -4.34 -29.41
C ASN A 8 1.30 -3.30 -28.69
N GLY A 9 0.09 -3.03 -29.18
CA GLY A 9 -0.90 -2.19 -28.52
C GLY A 9 -1.39 -2.83 -27.21
N ILE A 10 -1.73 -1.98 -26.24
CA ILE A 10 -2.20 -2.39 -24.92
C ILE A 10 -3.66 -1.93 -24.76
N ALA A 11 -4.50 -2.78 -24.20
CA ALA A 11 -5.78 -2.39 -23.65
C ALA A 11 -5.78 -2.58 -22.14
N THR A 12 -6.28 -1.60 -21.40
CA THR A 12 -6.53 -1.70 -19.96
C THR A 12 -8.02 -1.60 -19.67
N PHE A 13 -8.48 -2.30 -18.65
CA PHE A 13 -9.87 -2.29 -18.22
C PHE A 13 -9.95 -2.41 -16.71
N TRP A 14 -10.74 -1.54 -16.09
CA TRP A 14 -10.96 -1.54 -14.64
C TRP A 14 -11.94 -2.66 -14.24
N LEU A 15 -11.57 -3.42 -13.21
CA LEU A 15 -12.29 -4.57 -12.68
C LEU A 15 -12.57 -4.32 -11.19
N PRO A 16 -13.72 -3.71 -10.85
CA PRO A 16 -14.10 -3.40 -9.47
C PRO A 16 -14.64 -4.65 -8.77
N ILE A 17 -13.77 -5.50 -8.25
CA ILE A 17 -14.21 -6.77 -7.66
C ILE A 17 -15.04 -6.55 -6.39
N ASN A 18 -14.91 -5.39 -5.74
CA ASN A 18 -15.76 -4.94 -4.62
C ASN A 18 -17.22 -4.68 -5.03
N GLN A 19 -17.52 -4.52 -6.32
CA GLN A 19 -18.87 -4.23 -6.85
C GLN A 19 -19.42 -5.39 -7.68
N LEU A 20 -18.77 -6.55 -7.61
CA LEU A 20 -19.08 -7.74 -8.39
C LEU A 20 -19.17 -8.94 -7.47
N LYS A 21 -19.94 -9.94 -7.87
CA LYS A 21 -19.77 -11.27 -7.29
C LYS A 21 -18.52 -11.93 -7.82
N VAL A 22 -17.93 -12.82 -7.04
CA VAL A 22 -16.77 -13.62 -7.45
C VAL A 22 -16.98 -14.32 -8.81
N GLU A 23 -18.16 -14.89 -9.06
CA GLU A 23 -18.46 -15.55 -10.33
C GLU A 23 -18.63 -14.57 -11.51
N GLU A 24 -19.09 -13.35 -11.24
CA GLU A 24 -19.18 -12.27 -12.24
C GLU A 24 -17.78 -11.76 -12.61
N THR A 25 -16.92 -11.55 -11.61
CA THR A 25 -15.50 -11.26 -11.77
C THR A 25 -14.82 -12.32 -12.63
N LYS A 26 -15.02 -13.60 -12.34
CA LYS A 26 -14.48 -14.72 -13.14
C LYS A 26 -15.02 -14.72 -14.57
N ALA A 27 -16.31 -14.46 -14.77
CA ALA A 27 -16.90 -14.40 -16.11
C ALA A 27 -16.31 -13.24 -16.95
N ILE A 28 -16.05 -12.09 -16.33
CA ILE A 28 -15.39 -10.94 -16.96
C ILE A 28 -13.94 -11.28 -17.30
N LEU A 29 -13.17 -11.83 -16.35
CA LEU A 29 -11.79 -12.26 -16.56
C LEU A 29 -11.69 -13.26 -17.71
N ARG A 30 -12.58 -14.26 -17.75
CA ARG A 30 -12.64 -15.23 -18.85
C ARG A 30 -12.92 -14.56 -20.19
N ALA A 31 -13.88 -13.65 -20.24
CA ALA A 31 -14.22 -12.92 -21.47
C ALA A 31 -13.04 -12.07 -21.96
N PHE A 32 -12.37 -11.38 -21.05
CA PHE A 32 -11.20 -10.56 -21.37
C PHE A 32 -10.04 -11.42 -21.89
N HIS A 33 -9.72 -12.52 -21.20
CA HIS A 33 -8.65 -13.44 -21.60
C HIS A 33 -8.93 -14.14 -22.94
N ASN A 34 -10.19 -14.51 -23.22
CA ASN A 34 -10.58 -15.01 -24.54
C ASN A 34 -10.28 -14.00 -25.66
N ALA A 35 -10.45 -12.71 -25.39
CA ALA A 35 -10.10 -11.66 -26.34
C ALA A 35 -8.58 -11.41 -26.41
N PHE A 36 -7.88 -11.48 -25.27
CA PHE A 36 -6.44 -11.23 -25.11
C PHE A 36 -5.74 -12.43 -24.46
N PRO A 37 -5.14 -13.34 -25.25
CA PRO A 37 -4.37 -14.45 -24.71
C PRO A 37 -3.22 -14.02 -23.82
N ASN A 38 -2.58 -12.89 -24.14
CA ASN A 38 -1.55 -12.27 -23.30
C ASN A 38 -2.21 -11.27 -22.34
N ALA A 39 -2.89 -11.80 -21.32
CA ALA A 39 -3.56 -11.02 -20.28
C ALA A 39 -2.78 -11.02 -18.96
N LEU A 40 -2.82 -9.88 -18.27
CA LEU A 40 -2.27 -9.65 -16.93
C LEU A 40 -3.34 -8.97 -16.09
N VAL A 41 -3.30 -9.19 -14.78
CA VAL A 41 -4.10 -8.44 -13.82
C VAL A 41 -3.17 -7.82 -12.80
N TRP A 42 -3.39 -6.53 -12.55
CA TRP A 42 -2.63 -5.71 -11.61
C TRP A 42 -3.58 -5.16 -10.54
N GLY A 43 -3.08 -4.92 -9.34
CA GLY A 43 -3.86 -4.33 -8.26
C GLY A 43 -2.98 -3.80 -7.12
N GLY A 44 -3.46 -2.70 -6.54
CA GLY A 44 -2.85 -2.06 -5.37
C GLY A 44 -3.23 -2.75 -4.08
N ALA A 45 -3.42 -1.95 -3.03
CA ALA A 45 -3.84 -2.42 -1.72
C ALA A 45 -5.36 -2.43 -1.56
N ASP A 46 -6.10 -2.56 -2.66
CA ASP A 46 -7.56 -2.42 -2.74
C ASP A 46 -8.19 -3.53 -3.61
N GLN A 47 -9.49 -3.40 -3.84
CA GLN A 47 -10.30 -4.29 -4.67
C GLN A 47 -10.60 -3.69 -6.06
N ASP A 48 -9.81 -2.71 -6.49
CA ASP A 48 -9.93 -2.04 -7.78
C ASP A 48 -8.83 -2.52 -8.73
N TRP A 49 -9.07 -3.67 -9.34
CA TRP A 49 -8.08 -4.32 -10.18
C TRP A 49 -8.06 -3.78 -11.59
N ILE A 50 -6.94 -3.92 -12.28
CA ILE A 50 -6.77 -3.53 -13.68
C ILE A 50 -6.39 -4.76 -14.49
N MET A 51 -7.27 -5.15 -15.41
CA MET A 51 -6.94 -6.10 -16.46
C MET A 51 -6.16 -5.39 -17.57
N MET A 52 -5.10 -6.02 -18.05
CA MET A 52 -4.24 -5.53 -19.12
C MET A 52 -4.09 -6.62 -20.19
N GLY A 53 -4.37 -6.28 -21.44
CA GLY A 53 -4.28 -7.19 -22.58
C GLY A 53 -3.30 -6.68 -23.63
N LEU A 54 -2.35 -7.52 -24.03
CA LEU A 54 -1.35 -7.20 -25.04
C LEU A 54 -1.77 -7.73 -26.42
N ASN A 55 -1.64 -6.90 -27.46
CA ASN A 55 -1.94 -7.27 -28.85
C ASN A 55 -0.68 -7.63 -29.64
N GLY A 56 -0.23 -8.88 -29.53
CA GLY A 56 0.95 -9.38 -30.22
C GLY A 56 1.96 -10.02 -29.26
N PRO A 57 3.17 -10.36 -29.75
CA PRO A 57 4.23 -10.88 -28.91
C PRO A 57 4.59 -9.83 -27.87
N ALA A 58 4.75 -10.26 -26.63
CA ALA A 58 5.06 -9.35 -25.55
C ALA A 58 6.53 -8.86 -25.69
N ARG A 59 6.75 -7.54 -25.71
CA ARG A 59 8.11 -6.98 -25.76
C ARG A 59 8.68 -6.92 -24.35
N ARG A 60 9.88 -7.45 -24.18
CA ARG A 60 10.63 -7.27 -22.94
C ARG A 60 11.04 -5.81 -22.75
N ALA A 61 10.70 -5.24 -21.61
CA ALA A 61 11.23 -3.95 -21.19
C ALA A 61 12.65 -4.13 -20.65
N THR A 62 13.52 -3.17 -20.92
CA THR A 62 14.81 -3.06 -20.24
C THR A 62 14.63 -2.34 -18.89
N GLU A 63 15.54 -2.59 -17.95
CA GLU A 63 15.53 -1.86 -16.68
C GLU A 63 15.72 -0.36 -16.88
N GLU A 64 16.55 0.04 -17.85
CA GLU A 64 16.76 1.46 -18.17
C GLU A 64 15.47 2.12 -18.65
N GLU A 65 14.73 1.48 -19.55
CA GLU A 65 13.43 2.00 -20.01
C GLU A 65 12.43 2.15 -18.86
N LEU A 66 12.41 1.22 -17.90
CA LEU A 66 11.57 1.35 -16.71
C LEU A 66 12.05 2.50 -15.82
N ARG A 67 13.34 2.58 -15.52
CA ARG A 67 13.92 3.64 -14.68
C ARG A 67 13.67 5.01 -15.25
N GLN A 68 13.69 5.17 -16.57
CA GLN A 68 13.43 6.46 -17.19
C GLN A 68 12.03 7.01 -16.93
N LEU A 69 11.04 6.17 -16.65
CA LEU A 69 9.72 6.64 -16.24
C LEU A 69 9.76 7.42 -14.90
N TRP A 70 10.66 7.05 -13.98
CA TRP A 70 10.81 7.74 -12.69
C TRP A 70 11.77 8.93 -12.74
N ASN A 71 12.76 8.87 -13.65
CA ASN A 71 13.72 9.95 -13.87
C ASN A 71 13.13 11.11 -14.67
N ASP A 72 12.17 10.84 -15.56
CA ASP A 72 11.40 11.89 -16.22
C ASP A 72 10.64 12.72 -15.16
N PRO A 73 10.85 14.05 -15.08
CA PRO A 73 10.28 14.85 -14.00
C PRO A 73 8.76 14.80 -13.94
N LYS A 74 8.08 14.75 -15.09
CA LYS A 74 6.62 14.75 -15.16
C LYS A 74 6.06 13.37 -14.84
N THR A 75 6.51 12.34 -15.56
CA THR A 75 6.05 10.96 -15.38
C THR A 75 6.38 10.45 -13.98
N GLY A 76 7.58 10.74 -13.48
CA GLY A 76 7.98 10.35 -12.13
C GLY A 76 7.17 11.06 -11.04
N ALA A 77 6.79 12.33 -11.25
CA ALA A 77 5.90 13.04 -10.32
C ALA A 77 4.49 12.45 -10.32
N ASP A 78 3.94 12.13 -11.49
CA ASP A 78 2.62 11.48 -11.61
C ASP A 78 2.62 10.11 -10.93
N LEU A 79 3.64 9.27 -11.18
CA LEU A 79 3.81 7.94 -10.56
C LEU A 79 3.90 8.03 -9.02
N ARG A 80 4.70 8.96 -8.49
CA ARG A 80 4.80 9.20 -7.04
C ARG A 80 3.48 9.69 -6.44
N THR A 81 2.74 10.52 -7.18
CA THR A 81 1.43 11.04 -6.74
C THR A 81 0.42 9.91 -6.53
N ILE A 82 0.44 8.89 -7.39
CA ILE A 82 -0.42 7.71 -7.26
C ILE A 82 0.19 6.60 -6.37
N GLY A 83 1.25 6.90 -5.63
CA GLY A 83 1.85 5.98 -4.65
C GLY A 83 2.81 4.91 -5.23
N ILE A 84 3.19 5.01 -6.52
CA ILE A 84 4.21 4.16 -7.14
C ILE A 84 5.53 4.94 -7.19
N GLU A 85 6.27 4.89 -6.10
CA GLU A 85 7.42 5.73 -5.82
C GLU A 85 8.73 5.25 -6.45
N VAL A 86 8.88 3.94 -6.65
CA VAL A 86 10.08 3.34 -7.26
C VAL A 86 9.72 2.26 -8.29
N PRO A 87 10.56 2.03 -9.33
CA PRO A 87 10.29 1.04 -10.38
C PRO A 87 9.97 -0.36 -9.86
N GLN A 88 10.65 -0.78 -8.80
CA GLN A 88 10.52 -2.11 -8.21
C GLN A 88 9.12 -2.36 -7.62
N GLN A 89 8.35 -1.32 -7.29
CA GLN A 89 6.97 -1.51 -6.80
C GLN A 89 6.04 -2.09 -7.87
N LEU A 90 6.36 -1.95 -9.16
CA LEU A 90 5.52 -2.48 -10.23
C LEU A 90 5.33 -4.00 -10.11
N SER A 91 6.35 -4.76 -9.69
CA SER A 91 6.20 -6.21 -9.51
C SER A 91 5.24 -6.54 -8.36
N ALA A 92 5.23 -5.71 -7.32
CA ALA A 92 4.31 -5.84 -6.20
C ALA A 92 2.87 -5.50 -6.55
N LEU A 93 2.57 -4.96 -7.74
CA LEU A 93 1.21 -4.75 -8.22
C LEU A 93 0.66 -5.97 -8.96
N PHE A 94 1.50 -6.94 -9.34
CA PHE A 94 1.03 -8.11 -10.09
C PHE A 94 0.10 -8.98 -9.23
N LEU A 95 -0.98 -9.47 -9.84
CA LEU A 95 -1.91 -10.39 -9.22
C LEU A 95 -1.90 -11.76 -9.91
N MET A 96 -2.05 -11.77 -11.23
CA MET A 96 -2.16 -12.98 -12.04
C MET A 96 -1.93 -12.72 -13.54
N ASP A 97 -1.60 -13.77 -14.30
CA ASP A 97 -1.54 -13.78 -15.76
C ASP A 97 -2.62 -14.70 -16.37
N GLY A 98 -2.57 -14.90 -17.68
CA GLY A 98 -3.50 -15.76 -18.42
C GLY A 98 -3.63 -17.19 -17.88
N ASP A 99 -2.51 -17.82 -17.50
CA ASP A 99 -2.50 -19.20 -16.99
C ASP A 99 -3.35 -19.32 -15.70
N GLU A 100 -3.19 -18.35 -14.81
CA GLU A 100 -3.97 -18.28 -13.56
C GLU A 100 -5.43 -17.88 -13.80
N ILE A 101 -5.71 -17.01 -14.79
CA ILE A 101 -7.10 -16.71 -15.22
C ILE A 101 -7.78 -17.99 -15.70
N ASP A 102 -7.13 -18.79 -16.54
CA ASP A 102 -7.68 -20.07 -17.01
C ASP A 102 -7.99 -21.01 -15.84
N ARG A 103 -7.07 -21.13 -14.88
CA ARG A 103 -7.25 -21.97 -13.69
C ARG A 103 -8.48 -21.59 -12.87
N ILE A 104 -8.68 -20.30 -12.60
CA ILE A 104 -9.76 -19.85 -11.72
C ILE A 104 -11.11 -19.74 -12.42
N THR A 105 -11.09 -19.69 -13.75
CA THR A 105 -12.29 -19.58 -14.60
C THR A 105 -12.68 -20.90 -15.27
N GLN A 106 -11.99 -22.02 -15.00
CA GLN A 106 -12.20 -23.31 -15.68
C GLN A 106 -13.67 -23.78 -15.73
N ASN A 107 -14.47 -23.45 -14.71
CA ASN A 107 -15.88 -23.84 -14.60
C ASN A 107 -16.86 -22.66 -14.81
N VAL A 108 -16.36 -21.53 -15.34
CA VAL A 108 -17.13 -20.30 -15.52
C VAL A 108 -17.17 -19.93 -16.99
N ALA A 109 -18.38 -19.81 -17.54
CA ALA A 109 -18.55 -19.34 -18.90
C ALA A 109 -18.24 -17.82 -19.00
N PRO A 110 -17.61 -17.36 -20.10
CA PRO A 110 -17.26 -15.95 -20.28
C PRO A 110 -18.50 -15.05 -20.31
N LEU A 111 -18.40 -13.82 -19.85
CA LEU A 111 -19.41 -12.79 -20.13
C LEU A 111 -19.50 -12.54 -21.66
N THR A 112 -20.70 -12.64 -22.24
CA THR A 112 -20.92 -12.38 -23.67
C THR A 112 -22.27 -11.69 -23.88
N ASP A 113 -22.43 -11.00 -25.02
CA ASP A 113 -23.67 -10.30 -25.37
C ASP A 113 -24.89 -11.23 -25.48
N VAL A 114 -24.68 -12.52 -25.78
CA VAL A 114 -25.74 -13.54 -25.81
C VAL A 114 -26.21 -13.92 -24.41
N TYR A 115 -25.36 -13.73 -23.39
CA TYR A 115 -25.65 -14.04 -21.99
C TYR A 115 -25.25 -12.87 -21.08
N PRO A 116 -25.86 -11.69 -21.26
CA PRO A 116 -25.46 -10.48 -20.53
C PRO A 116 -25.80 -10.60 -19.04
N LYS A 117 -26.81 -11.41 -18.70
CA LYS A 117 -27.24 -11.69 -17.32
C LYS A 117 -26.32 -12.66 -16.56
N ARG A 118 -25.13 -12.98 -17.09
CA ARG A 118 -24.02 -13.46 -16.26
C ARG A 118 -23.62 -12.41 -15.22
N LEU A 119 -23.85 -11.13 -15.51
CA LEU A 119 -23.92 -10.07 -14.51
C LEU A 119 -25.35 -10.00 -13.97
N THR A 120 -25.51 -10.22 -12.68
CA THR A 120 -26.82 -10.32 -12.03
C THR A 120 -27.17 -9.03 -11.31
N ASP A 121 -28.47 -8.75 -11.15
CA ASP A 121 -28.94 -7.56 -10.40
C ASP A 121 -28.97 -7.81 -8.88
N ARG A 122 -28.33 -8.89 -8.42
CA ARG A 122 -28.29 -9.29 -7.01
C ARG A 122 -27.08 -8.63 -6.34
N PRO A 123 -27.16 -8.30 -5.05
CA PRO A 123 -26.04 -7.71 -4.32
C PRO A 123 -24.82 -8.64 -4.35
N TRP A 124 -23.63 -8.03 -4.33
CA TRP A 124 -22.37 -8.73 -4.10
C TRP A 124 -22.21 -9.11 -2.62
N ASP A 125 -21.14 -9.84 -2.32
CA ASP A 125 -20.81 -10.34 -0.99
C ASP A 125 -19.40 -9.87 -0.64
N ASP A 126 -19.31 -8.85 0.21
CA ASP A 126 -18.05 -8.20 0.60
C ASP A 126 -17.05 -9.20 1.21
N GLU A 127 -17.56 -10.13 2.01
CA GLU A 127 -16.77 -11.14 2.69
C GLU A 127 -16.28 -12.22 1.71
N ALA A 128 -17.10 -12.63 0.74
CA ALA A 128 -16.63 -13.48 -0.36
C ALA A 128 -15.59 -12.79 -1.25
N ASN A 129 -15.76 -11.50 -1.53
CA ASN A 129 -14.81 -10.71 -2.31
C ASN A 129 -13.50 -10.49 -1.55
N HIS A 130 -13.57 -10.26 -0.25
CA HIS A 130 -12.40 -10.18 0.63
C HIS A 130 -11.60 -11.49 0.58
N ARG A 131 -12.24 -12.64 0.83
CA ARG A 131 -11.57 -13.95 0.74
C ARG A 131 -10.99 -14.20 -0.64
N PHE A 132 -11.70 -13.82 -1.70
CA PHE A 132 -11.20 -13.96 -3.06
C PHE A 132 -9.94 -13.12 -3.29
N ALA A 133 -9.99 -11.83 -2.93
CA ALA A 133 -8.87 -10.89 -3.09
C ALA A 133 -7.64 -11.31 -2.26
N LEU A 134 -7.85 -11.76 -1.02
CA LEU A 134 -6.77 -12.13 -0.10
C LEU A 134 -5.88 -13.25 -0.65
N ASN A 135 -6.44 -14.19 -1.43
CA ASN A 135 -5.65 -15.23 -2.13
C ASN A 135 -4.59 -14.62 -3.07
N TYR A 136 -4.86 -13.43 -3.61
CA TYR A 136 -4.00 -12.72 -4.55
C TYR A 136 -3.13 -11.64 -3.91
N LEU A 137 -3.52 -11.14 -2.74
CA LEU A 137 -2.81 -10.08 -2.03
C LEU A 137 -1.81 -10.61 -1.00
N THR A 138 -1.96 -11.84 -0.51
CA THR A 138 -1.02 -12.48 0.42
C THR A 138 0.39 -12.55 -0.17
N ALA A 139 1.37 -11.98 0.54
CA ALA A 139 2.71 -11.71 0.01
C ALA A 139 3.48 -12.97 -0.46
N PRO A 140 3.60 -14.06 0.33
CA PRO A 140 4.29 -15.26 -0.14
C PRO A 140 3.67 -15.86 -1.42
N ALA A 141 2.35 -15.89 -1.50
CA ALA A 141 1.64 -16.41 -2.67
C ALA A 141 1.82 -15.48 -3.90
N ALA A 142 1.87 -14.17 -3.69
CA ALA A 142 2.09 -13.19 -4.74
C ALA A 142 3.52 -13.26 -5.32
N VAL A 143 4.54 -13.45 -4.48
CA VAL A 143 5.91 -13.71 -4.94
C VAL A 143 5.94 -14.94 -5.84
N GLN A 144 5.35 -16.05 -5.39
CA GLN A 144 5.33 -17.31 -6.16
C GLN A 144 4.66 -17.12 -7.52
N ARG A 145 3.48 -16.47 -7.57
CA ARG A 145 2.80 -16.20 -8.84
C ARG A 145 3.62 -15.35 -9.79
N PHE A 146 4.25 -14.29 -9.29
CA PHE A 146 5.08 -13.42 -10.13
C PHE A 146 6.28 -14.17 -10.73
N VAL A 147 7.01 -14.92 -9.90
CA VAL A 147 8.18 -15.71 -10.32
C VAL A 147 7.79 -16.83 -11.29
N GLN A 148 6.62 -17.45 -11.11
CA GLN A 148 6.18 -18.58 -11.93
C GLN A 148 5.58 -18.14 -13.26
N SER A 149 4.99 -16.95 -13.33
CA SER A 149 4.29 -16.43 -14.51
C SER A 149 5.12 -16.52 -15.79
N SER A 150 4.56 -17.19 -16.79
CA SER A 150 5.14 -17.35 -18.12
C SER A 150 5.25 -16.01 -18.83
N LEU A 151 4.23 -15.16 -18.68
CA LEU A 151 4.18 -13.85 -19.35
C LEU A 151 5.11 -12.83 -18.69
N ILE A 152 5.22 -12.81 -17.35
CA ILE A 152 6.20 -11.96 -16.64
C ILE A 152 7.62 -12.30 -17.08
N LYS A 153 7.99 -13.59 -17.19
CA LYS A 153 9.31 -13.99 -17.71
C LYS A 153 9.62 -13.46 -19.11
N GLN A 154 8.60 -13.22 -19.93
CA GLN A 154 8.78 -12.66 -21.28
C GLN A 154 8.96 -11.14 -21.24
N ILE A 155 8.15 -10.42 -20.45
CA ILE A 155 8.09 -8.95 -20.49
C ILE A 155 9.00 -8.24 -19.49
N TRP A 156 9.34 -8.89 -18.39
CA TRP A 156 10.03 -8.26 -17.28
C TRP A 156 11.54 -8.17 -17.51
N PRO A 157 12.22 -7.10 -17.07
CA PRO A 157 13.68 -7.01 -17.17
C PRO A 157 14.37 -8.12 -16.35
N GLU A 158 15.36 -8.81 -16.93
CA GLU A 158 16.09 -9.89 -16.26
C GLU A 158 16.94 -9.43 -15.06
N THR A 159 17.36 -8.17 -15.07
CA THR A 159 18.22 -7.57 -14.04
C THR A 159 17.46 -7.25 -12.76
N LEU A 160 16.13 -7.10 -12.83
CA LEU A 160 15.27 -6.97 -11.65
C LEU A 160 14.93 -8.37 -11.14
N ASN A 161 15.75 -8.87 -10.20
CA ASN A 161 15.56 -10.20 -9.63
C ASN A 161 14.16 -10.33 -9.00
N PRO A 162 13.28 -11.20 -9.52
CA PRO A 162 11.94 -11.42 -8.97
C PRO A 162 11.96 -12.09 -7.58
N ALA A 163 13.12 -12.58 -7.13
CA ALA A 163 13.36 -13.12 -5.79
C ALA A 163 14.16 -12.16 -4.88
N ALA A 164 14.31 -10.88 -5.25
CA ALA A 164 14.94 -9.90 -4.37
C ALA A 164 14.10 -9.69 -3.11
N ALA A 165 14.74 -9.67 -1.93
CA ALA A 165 14.09 -9.42 -0.64
C ALA A 165 13.24 -8.13 -0.63
N GLU A 166 13.63 -7.14 -1.42
CA GLU A 166 12.89 -5.87 -1.56
C GLU A 166 11.47 -6.06 -2.15
N MET A 167 11.27 -7.06 -3.03
CA MET A 167 9.94 -7.35 -3.59
C MET A 167 8.97 -7.88 -2.52
N GLU A 168 9.46 -8.78 -1.65
CA GLU A 168 8.65 -9.31 -0.55
C GLU A 168 8.26 -8.18 0.43
N SER A 169 9.15 -7.23 0.69
CA SER A 169 8.83 -6.03 1.48
C SER A 169 7.68 -5.22 0.85
N PHE A 170 7.70 -4.95 -0.46
CA PHE A 170 6.61 -4.20 -1.10
C PHE A 170 5.28 -4.96 -1.11
N LEU A 171 5.32 -6.28 -1.30
CA LEU A 171 4.13 -7.13 -1.21
C LEU A 171 3.58 -7.18 0.22
N THR A 172 4.46 -7.21 1.22
CA THR A 172 4.08 -7.14 2.64
C THR A 172 3.43 -5.80 2.97
N VAL A 173 3.97 -4.69 2.47
CA VAL A 173 3.37 -3.36 2.60
C VAL A 173 1.99 -3.32 1.93
N ARG A 174 1.85 -3.86 0.71
CA ARG A 174 0.56 -3.93 0.00
C ARG A 174 -0.47 -4.75 0.78
N GLN A 175 -0.08 -5.93 1.26
CA GLN A 175 -0.95 -6.80 2.06
C GLN A 175 -1.38 -6.10 3.36
N THR A 176 -0.45 -5.42 4.04
CA THR A 176 -0.73 -4.73 5.30
C THR A 176 -1.72 -3.60 5.09
N ARG A 177 -1.51 -2.76 4.06
CA ARG A 177 -2.44 -1.69 3.67
C ARG A 177 -3.84 -2.23 3.36
N TYR A 178 -3.92 -3.34 2.61
CA TYR A 178 -5.19 -3.98 2.30
C TYR A 178 -5.93 -4.47 3.55
N LEU A 179 -5.23 -5.16 4.45
CA LEU A 179 -5.84 -5.66 5.69
C LEU A 179 -6.27 -4.52 6.62
N SER A 180 -5.47 -3.45 6.69
CA SER A 180 -5.79 -2.25 7.47
C SER A 180 -7.12 -1.64 7.04
N GLU A 181 -7.33 -1.49 5.73
CA GLU A 181 -8.56 -0.91 5.19
C GLU A 181 -9.78 -1.82 5.40
N ILE A 182 -9.64 -3.13 5.21
CA ILE A 182 -10.79 -4.05 5.19
C ILE A 182 -11.20 -4.55 6.58
N VAL A 183 -10.24 -4.93 7.42
CA VAL A 183 -10.52 -5.53 8.75
C VAL A 183 -10.02 -4.69 9.92
N GLY A 184 -9.30 -3.60 9.65
CA GLY A 184 -8.69 -2.75 10.66
C GLY A 184 -7.38 -3.31 11.21
N SER A 185 -6.55 -2.42 11.75
CA SER A 185 -5.27 -2.77 12.37
C SER A 185 -4.81 -1.73 13.38
N ASN A 186 -3.77 -2.09 14.12
CA ASN A 186 -3.04 -1.15 14.96
C ASN A 186 -2.18 -0.23 14.09
N LYS A 187 -2.56 1.04 13.97
CA LYS A 187 -1.86 2.04 13.15
C LYS A 187 -0.39 2.26 13.53
N LEU A 188 -0.01 2.12 14.80
CA LEU A 188 1.40 2.23 15.20
C LEU A 188 2.20 0.99 14.78
N ALA A 189 1.58 -0.19 14.75
CA ALA A 189 2.21 -1.40 14.23
C ALA A 189 2.51 -1.29 12.74
N GLU A 190 1.56 -0.74 11.98
CA GLU A 190 1.75 -0.42 10.57
C GLU A 190 2.83 0.65 10.37
N LEU A 191 2.81 1.72 11.19
CA LEU A 191 3.81 2.77 11.11
C LEU A 191 5.22 2.25 11.42
N ASP A 192 5.40 1.37 12.41
CA ASP A 192 6.67 0.68 12.69
C ASP A 192 7.15 -0.11 11.48
N LEU A 193 6.25 -0.90 10.85
CA LEU A 193 6.55 -1.60 9.61
C LEU A 193 7.02 -0.64 8.51
N TYR A 194 6.30 0.45 8.27
CA TYR A 194 6.60 1.38 7.18
C TYR A 194 7.87 2.22 7.42
N LEU A 195 8.16 2.57 8.67
CA LEU A 195 9.34 3.35 9.02
C LEU A 195 10.62 2.51 9.02
N ARG A 196 10.56 1.26 9.50
CA ARG A 196 11.75 0.42 9.72
C ARG A 196 12.01 -0.59 8.61
N HIS A 197 10.97 -1.02 7.90
CA HIS A 197 11.06 -2.10 6.92
C HIS A 197 10.66 -1.68 5.50
N SER A 198 10.42 -0.39 5.27
CA SER A 198 10.11 0.18 3.96
C SER A 198 10.80 1.52 3.75
N ARG A 199 11.08 1.83 2.48
CA ARG A 199 11.57 3.16 2.04
C ARG A 199 10.45 4.03 1.45
N LEU A 200 9.24 3.47 1.31
CA LEU A 200 8.10 4.16 0.70
C LEU A 200 7.54 5.24 1.61
N ARG A 201 7.32 6.43 1.08
CA ARG A 201 6.76 7.58 1.79
C ARG A 201 5.25 7.48 1.90
N MET A 202 4.58 7.02 0.85
CA MET A 202 3.12 7.04 0.77
C MET A 202 2.44 6.23 1.88
N PRO A 203 2.87 4.99 2.22
CA PRO A 203 2.26 4.24 3.32
C PRO A 203 2.36 4.95 4.68
N VAL A 204 3.44 5.71 4.90
CA VAL A 204 3.63 6.51 6.13
C VAL A 204 2.65 7.68 6.18
N LEU A 205 2.39 8.33 5.04
CA LEU A 205 1.42 9.42 4.98
C LEU A 205 0.00 8.90 5.21
N GLU A 206 -0.37 7.82 4.52
CA GLU A 206 -1.73 7.25 4.58
C GLU A 206 -2.09 6.73 5.98
N VAL A 207 -1.19 6.04 6.67
CA VAL A 207 -1.46 5.52 8.02
C VAL A 207 -1.70 6.66 9.03
N LEU A 208 -1.08 7.82 8.79
CA LEU A 208 -1.25 9.05 9.56
C LEU A 208 -2.43 9.91 9.05
N GLY A 209 -3.18 9.43 8.05
CA GLY A 209 -4.33 10.12 7.48
C GLY A 209 -3.98 11.35 6.64
N SER A 210 -2.75 11.42 6.12
CA SER A 210 -2.23 12.49 5.27
C SER A 210 -1.99 12.00 3.85
N ASP A 211 -1.67 12.92 2.93
CA ASP A 211 -1.20 12.63 1.58
C ASP A 211 -0.16 13.67 1.14
N GLY A 212 0.41 13.51 -0.06
CA GLY A 212 1.43 14.43 -0.59
C GLY A 212 0.94 15.86 -0.81
N LEU A 213 -0.35 16.05 -1.15
CA LEU A 213 -0.93 17.38 -1.34
C LEU A 213 -1.08 18.10 -0.01
N ARG A 214 -1.63 17.43 1.01
CA ARG A 214 -1.78 17.96 2.37
C ARG A 214 -0.44 18.38 2.97
N VAL A 215 0.58 17.52 2.87
CA VAL A 215 1.96 17.85 3.29
C VAL A 215 2.46 19.10 2.57
N SER A 216 2.29 19.19 1.25
CA SER A 216 2.78 20.34 0.49
C SER A 216 2.11 21.67 0.88
N ILE A 217 0.84 21.62 1.28
CA ILE A 217 0.08 22.77 1.77
C ILE A 217 0.57 23.16 3.16
N ALA A 218 0.70 22.17 4.06
CA ALA A 218 1.20 22.35 5.41
C ALA A 218 2.61 22.97 5.43
N GLU A 219 3.53 22.45 4.63
CA GLU A 219 4.89 22.98 4.47
C GLU A 219 4.90 24.41 3.93
N ARG A 220 3.98 24.76 3.03
CA ARG A 220 3.85 26.13 2.50
C ARG A 220 3.38 27.10 3.58
N ILE A 221 2.39 26.70 4.39
CA ILE A 221 1.88 27.51 5.49
C ILE A 221 2.98 27.71 6.54
N ALA A 222 3.69 26.64 6.91
CA ALA A 222 4.78 26.69 7.89
C ALA A 222 5.91 27.66 7.48
N LYS A 223 6.17 27.85 6.17
CA LYS A 223 7.16 28.84 5.69
C LYS A 223 6.72 30.30 5.88
N THR A 224 5.44 30.55 6.03
CA THR A 224 4.86 31.91 6.12
C THR A 224 4.52 32.33 7.55
N SER A 225 4.69 31.45 8.54
CA SER A 225 4.32 31.71 9.93
C SER A 225 5.45 31.28 10.85
N ALA A 226 5.77 32.11 11.85
CA ALA A 226 6.80 31.79 12.85
C ALA A 226 6.44 30.56 13.70
N THR A 227 5.14 30.30 13.87
CA THR A 227 4.59 29.11 14.52
C THR A 227 3.49 28.56 13.61
N PRO A 228 3.62 27.33 13.07
CA PRO A 228 2.59 26.73 12.24
C PRO A 228 1.25 26.59 13.01
N PRO A 229 0.10 26.81 12.36
CA PRO A 229 -1.21 26.52 12.95
C PRO A 229 -1.35 25.06 13.36
N LEU A 230 -2.12 24.78 14.42
CA LEU A 230 -2.34 23.40 14.91
C LEU A 230 -2.98 22.51 13.84
N GLU A 231 -3.78 23.07 12.95
CA GLU A 231 -4.49 22.34 11.89
C GLU A 231 -3.54 21.72 10.86
N VAL A 232 -2.32 22.25 10.71
CA VAL A 232 -1.32 21.71 9.76
C VAL A 232 -0.29 20.81 10.43
N MET A 233 -0.27 20.75 11.76
CA MET A 233 0.72 19.99 12.52
C MET A 233 0.69 18.48 12.19
N PRO A 234 -0.47 17.81 12.10
CA PRO A 234 -0.51 16.39 11.73
C PRO A 234 0.16 16.11 10.37
N ASP A 235 -0.05 17.00 9.39
CA ASP A 235 0.52 16.87 8.05
C ASP A 235 2.04 17.16 8.04
N LEU A 236 2.51 18.10 8.88
CA LEU A 236 3.95 18.34 9.06
C LEU A 236 4.65 17.16 9.73
N ILE A 237 4.04 16.57 10.77
CA ILE A 237 4.54 15.38 11.46
C ILE A 237 4.59 14.20 10.48
N ALA A 238 3.51 13.98 9.72
CA ALA A 238 3.46 12.95 8.69
C ALA A 238 4.54 13.16 7.61
N GLY A 239 4.73 14.40 7.15
CA GLY A 239 5.77 14.77 6.19
C GLY A 239 7.19 14.49 6.71
N ALA A 240 7.47 14.80 7.98
CA ALA A 240 8.75 14.52 8.62
C ALA A 240 9.00 13.01 8.76
N LEU A 241 7.98 12.25 9.20
CA LEU A 241 8.06 10.79 9.33
C LEU A 241 8.21 10.09 7.97
N ALA A 242 7.49 10.54 6.94
CA ALA A 242 7.64 10.02 5.58
C ALA A 242 9.05 10.29 5.03
N GLN A 243 9.71 11.37 5.48
CA GLN A 243 11.12 11.67 5.20
C GLN A 243 12.11 10.93 6.10
N ARG A 244 11.61 10.18 7.11
CA ARG A 244 12.39 9.53 8.17
C ARG A 244 13.22 10.52 8.98
N ASN A 245 12.78 11.78 9.01
CA ASN A 245 13.35 12.80 9.87
C ASN A 245 12.68 12.72 11.25
N ILE A 246 13.12 11.73 12.02
CA ILE A 246 12.56 11.41 13.34
C ILE A 246 12.74 12.58 14.31
N ASP A 247 13.88 13.27 14.25
CA ASP A 247 14.16 14.41 15.13
C ASP A 247 13.20 15.58 14.88
N THR A 248 12.92 15.91 13.61
CA THR A 248 11.92 16.94 13.30
C THR A 248 10.51 16.53 13.73
N ALA A 249 10.12 15.26 13.56
CA ALA A 249 8.82 14.79 14.04
C ALA A 249 8.70 14.90 15.57
N ILE A 250 9.75 14.55 16.31
CA ILE A 250 9.83 14.70 17.77
C ILE A 250 9.72 16.17 18.17
N GLN A 251 10.46 17.08 17.52
CA GLN A 251 10.38 18.51 17.82
C GLN A 251 8.98 19.07 17.60
N LEU A 252 8.29 18.67 16.54
CA LEU A 252 6.91 19.09 16.26
C LEU A 252 5.95 18.62 17.37
N LEU A 253 6.06 17.35 17.79
CA LEU A 253 5.25 16.78 18.87
C LEU A 253 5.59 17.36 20.26
N GLU A 254 6.87 17.65 20.54
CA GLU A 254 7.29 18.33 21.76
C GLU A 254 6.70 19.76 21.84
N ASN A 255 6.63 20.48 20.71
CA ASN A 255 5.98 21.79 20.66
C ASN A 255 4.46 21.70 20.94
N GLU A 256 3.77 20.68 20.42
CA GLU A 256 2.35 20.43 20.74
C GLU A 256 2.15 20.08 22.22
N LYS A 257 3.08 19.32 22.81
CA LYS A 257 3.10 19.02 24.24
C LYS A 257 3.22 20.30 25.07
N ASP A 258 4.18 21.16 24.72
CA ASP A 258 4.47 22.37 25.47
C ASP A 258 3.36 23.43 25.36
N SER A 259 2.58 23.37 24.27
CA SER A 259 1.38 24.19 24.08
C SER A 259 0.09 23.57 24.65
N GLY A 260 0.18 22.38 25.25
CA GLY A 260 -0.96 21.67 25.85
C GLY A 260 -1.95 21.09 24.85
N ALA A 261 -1.55 20.98 23.58
CA ALA A 261 -2.38 20.48 22.47
C ALA A 261 -2.18 18.98 22.19
N LEU A 262 -1.21 18.32 22.84
CA LEU A 262 -0.87 16.92 22.58
C LEU A 262 -2.01 15.96 22.94
N GLY A 263 -2.50 15.21 21.96
CA GLY A 263 -3.51 14.18 22.17
C GLY A 263 -2.95 12.87 22.74
N ALA A 264 -3.83 11.94 23.09
CA ALA A 264 -3.44 10.60 23.57
C ALA A 264 -2.68 9.79 22.50
N ASN A 265 -3.14 9.84 21.24
CA ASN A 265 -2.46 9.17 20.12
C ASN A 265 -1.07 9.75 19.85
N ASP A 266 -0.95 11.08 19.94
CA ASP A 266 0.31 11.79 19.75
C ASP A 266 1.29 11.52 20.90
N THR A 267 0.77 11.29 22.10
CA THR A 267 1.56 10.83 23.25
C THR A 267 2.18 9.45 22.99
N PHE A 268 1.39 8.50 22.45
CA PHE A 268 1.90 7.19 22.07
C PHE A 268 2.91 7.26 20.92
N LEU A 269 2.63 8.09 19.91
CA LEU A 269 3.55 8.33 18.81
C LEU A 269 4.87 8.92 19.31
N LEU A 270 4.83 9.96 20.14
CA LEU A 270 6.02 10.60 20.70
C LEU A 270 6.84 9.62 21.55
N ALA A 271 6.20 8.82 22.40
CA ALA A 271 6.89 7.78 23.17
C ALA A 271 7.57 6.76 22.25
N TYR A 272 6.89 6.31 21.20
CA TYR A 272 7.47 5.42 20.20
C TYR A 272 8.67 6.06 19.48
N LEU A 273 8.57 7.32 19.08
CA LEU A 273 9.66 8.03 18.39
C LEU A 273 10.86 8.28 19.32
N TYR A 274 10.65 8.56 20.61
CA TYR A 274 11.71 8.62 21.60
C TYR A 274 12.43 7.28 21.74
N CYS A 275 11.71 6.16 21.79
CA CYS A 275 12.37 4.86 21.77
C CYS A 275 13.15 4.64 20.45
N LEU A 276 12.55 4.98 19.31
CA LEU A 276 13.18 4.83 18.00
C LEU A 276 14.46 5.65 17.83
N ASN A 277 14.55 6.82 18.47
CA ASN A 277 15.75 7.68 18.45
C ASN A 277 16.72 7.43 19.61
N GLY A 278 16.46 6.44 20.47
CA GLY A 278 17.32 6.04 21.59
C GLY A 278 17.09 6.79 22.90
N SER A 279 16.10 7.69 22.98
CA SER A 279 15.74 8.45 24.18
C SER A 279 14.72 7.71 25.07
N VAL A 280 14.99 6.46 25.45
CA VAL A 280 14.02 5.60 26.19
C VAL A 280 13.57 6.25 27.50
N ASP A 281 14.48 6.88 28.26
CA ASP A 281 14.14 7.57 29.52
C ASP A 281 13.10 8.68 29.33
N LYS A 282 13.13 9.39 28.19
CA LYS A 282 12.13 10.40 27.85
C LYS A 282 10.77 9.76 27.57
N ALA A 283 10.76 8.60 26.88
CA ALA A 283 9.54 7.84 26.64
C ALA A 283 8.90 7.39 27.96
N GLU A 284 9.68 6.79 28.86
CA GLU A 284 9.19 6.32 30.17
C GLU A 284 8.64 7.48 31.00
N THR A 285 9.37 8.61 31.04
CA THR A 285 8.92 9.83 31.74
C THR A 285 7.62 10.37 31.15
N LEU A 286 7.50 10.43 29.82
CA LEU A 286 6.31 10.90 29.12
C LEU A 286 5.09 10.03 29.45
N ILE A 287 5.24 8.70 29.37
CA ILE A 287 4.14 7.77 29.63
C ILE A 287 3.74 7.78 31.10
N ALA A 288 4.70 7.83 32.03
CA ALA A 288 4.42 7.94 33.47
C ALA A 288 3.63 9.21 33.82
N ALA A 289 4.00 10.36 33.22
CA ALA A 289 3.30 11.62 33.42
C ALA A 289 1.85 11.61 32.88
N ASN A 290 1.55 10.75 31.89
CA ASN A 290 0.24 10.66 31.23
C ASN A 290 -0.54 9.39 31.59
N ALA A 291 -0.07 8.60 32.56
CA ALA A 291 -0.65 7.28 32.89
C ALA A 291 -2.15 7.34 33.20
N GLY A 292 -2.63 8.40 33.84
CA GLY A 292 -4.05 8.58 34.17
C GLY A 292 -4.97 8.85 32.98
N ALA A 293 -4.43 9.27 31.82
CA ALA A 293 -5.18 9.55 30.59
C ALA A 293 -5.13 8.39 29.59
N ILE A 294 -4.20 7.44 29.77
CA ILE A 294 -4.01 6.29 28.90
C ILE A 294 -5.06 5.23 29.21
N LYS A 295 -5.93 4.96 28.22
CA LYS A 295 -6.86 3.82 28.31
C LYS A 295 -6.09 2.53 28.04
N LYS A 296 -6.40 1.51 28.84
CA LYS A 296 -5.89 0.15 28.60
C LYS A 296 -6.74 -0.50 27.51
N ASP A 297 -6.12 -0.75 26.36
CA ASP A 297 -6.71 -1.45 25.23
C ASP A 297 -5.65 -2.24 24.46
N SER A 298 -6.09 -2.98 23.44
CA SER A 298 -5.20 -3.79 22.60
C SER A 298 -4.15 -2.96 21.85
N PHE A 299 -4.38 -1.65 21.66
CA PHE A 299 -3.42 -0.77 21.00
C PHE A 299 -2.25 -0.45 21.94
N ALA A 300 -2.56 -0.05 23.17
CA ALA A 300 -1.56 0.24 24.21
C ALA A 300 -0.79 -1.04 24.59
N ASP A 301 -1.47 -2.17 24.76
CA ASP A 301 -0.84 -3.45 25.10
C ASP A 301 0.20 -3.88 24.04
N TRP A 302 -0.14 -3.73 22.74
CA TRP A 302 0.81 -3.99 21.66
C TRP A 302 2.03 -3.05 21.74
N LEU A 303 1.79 -1.75 21.99
CA LEU A 303 2.86 -0.76 22.06
C LEU A 303 3.82 -1.08 23.20
N TRP A 304 3.33 -1.40 24.39
CA TRP A 304 4.19 -1.73 25.53
C TRP A 304 5.03 -2.96 25.28
N GLU A 305 4.44 -4.01 24.71
CA GLU A 305 5.19 -5.22 24.37
C GLU A 305 6.27 -4.94 23.33
N LYS A 306 5.93 -4.15 22.30
CA LYS A 306 6.86 -3.73 21.26
C LYS A 306 8.01 -2.90 21.83
N LEU A 307 7.70 -1.87 22.62
CA LEU A 307 8.71 -0.97 23.18
C LEU A 307 9.64 -1.71 24.14
N ARG A 308 9.09 -2.60 24.96
CA ARG A 308 9.86 -3.44 25.88
C ARG A 308 10.80 -4.38 25.14
N THR A 309 10.30 -5.08 24.13
CA THR A 309 11.06 -6.08 23.37
C THR A 309 12.16 -5.45 22.53
N ASP A 310 11.87 -4.37 21.83
CA ASP A 310 12.77 -3.80 20.84
C ASP A 310 13.72 -2.74 21.42
N PHE A 311 13.34 -2.08 22.51
CA PHE A 311 14.06 -0.91 23.04
C PHE A 311 14.34 -0.97 24.55
N GLY A 312 13.88 -2.00 25.27
CA GLY A 312 14.10 -2.12 26.72
C GLY A 312 13.27 -1.15 27.56
N PHE A 313 12.16 -0.63 27.02
CA PHE A 313 11.23 0.25 27.72
C PHE A 313 10.48 -0.46 28.86
N HIS A 314 10.32 0.22 29.99
CA HIS A 314 9.55 -0.25 31.14
C HIS A 314 8.20 0.48 31.20
N PRO A 315 7.08 -0.21 30.92
CA PRO A 315 5.77 0.39 31.06
C PRO A 315 5.48 0.73 32.54
N PRO A 316 4.62 1.73 32.81
CA PRO A 316 4.22 2.07 34.18
C PRO A 316 3.71 0.83 34.92
N ALA A 317 4.09 0.66 36.18
CA ALA A 317 3.51 -0.37 37.04
C ALA A 317 2.01 -0.09 37.21
N ASN A 318 1.18 -1.15 37.06
CA ASN A 318 -0.25 -1.08 37.36
C ASN A 318 -0.51 -0.78 38.84
#